data_AF-A0A2G2YBE9-F1
#
_entry.id   AF-A0A2G2YBE9-F1
#
_cell.length_a   1.000
_cell.length_b   1.000
_cell.length_c   1.000
_cell.angle_alpha   90.00
_cell.angle_beta   90.00
_cell.angle_gamma   90.00
#
_symmetry.space_group_name_H-M   'P 1'
#
loop_
_entity.id
_entity.type
_entity.pdbx_description
1 polymer ?
#
loop_
_entity_poly.entity_id
_entity_poly.type
_entity_poly.pdbx_seq_one_letter_code
_entity_poly.pdbx_strand_id
1 'polypeptide(L)' 'MGNEERYVVSLSIFPKEEHIIKVPEELVDEDHPLLYKPFDGSKYVSYFVSEANRNIGVTLESYCGVSANTPNLC' A
#
# COMPACT_ATOMS: atom_id res chain seq x y z
N MET A 1 2.36 28.88 -9.86
CA MET A 1 3.29 27.96 -10.54
C MET A 1 4.67 28.59 -10.50
N GLY A 2 5.66 27.89 -9.93
CA GLY A 2 7.05 28.34 -9.99
C GLY A 2 7.57 28.23 -11.42
N ASN A 3 8.33 29.22 -11.88
CA ASN A 3 8.80 29.35 -13.26
C ASN A 3 10.26 28.89 -13.42
N GLU A 4 10.76 28.10 -12.47
CA GLU A 4 12.15 27.67 -12.38
C GLU A 4 12.25 26.15 -12.46
N GLU A 5 13.37 25.66 -12.97
CA GLU A 5 13.67 24.24 -13.03
C GLU A 5 13.71 23.62 -11.63
N ARG A 6 13.00 22.51 -11.44
CA ARG A 6 13.01 21.74 -10.19
C ARG A 6 13.67 20.40 -10.42
N TYR A 7 14.74 20.15 -9.68
CA TYR A 7 15.42 18.86 -9.64
C TYR A 7 14.97 18.08 -8.40
N VAL A 8 14.74 16.78 -8.56
CA VAL A 8 14.37 15.86 -7.46
C VAL A 8 15.20 14.59 -7.60
N VAL A 9 15.66 14.09 -6.47
CA VAL A 9 16.22 12.74 -6.32
C VAL A 9 15.33 12.02 -5.31
N SER A 10 14.86 10.83 -5.67
CA SER A 10 14.04 9.99 -4.80
C SER A 10 14.72 8.65 -4.55
N LEU A 11 14.72 8.22 -3.29
CA LEU A 11 15.09 6.88 -2.89
C LEU A 11 13.84 6.14 -2.42
N SER A 12 13.60 4.97 -3.00
CA SER A 12 12.46 4.12 -2.64
C SER A 12 12.97 2.83 -1.98
N ILE A 13 12.32 2.43 -0.89
CA ILE A 13 12.62 1.17 -0.18
C ILE A 13 11.44 0.24 -0.41
N PHE A 14 11.73 -0.94 -0.97
CA PHE A 14 10.73 -1.96 -1.22
C PHE A 14 10.93 -3.15 -0.27
N PRO A 15 9.84 -3.83 0.12
CA PRO A 15 9.93 -5.11 0.82
C PRO A 15 10.73 -6.11 -0.02
N LYS A 16 11.42 -7.04 0.66
CA LYS A 16 12.01 -8.20 -0.01
C LYS A 16 10.90 -9.08 -0.61
N GLU A 17 11.28 -9.93 -1.56
CA GLU A 17 10.37 -10.96 -2.08
C GLU A 17 9.77 -11.78 -0.93
N GLU A 18 8.48 -12.10 -1.08
CA GLU A 18 7.68 -12.87 -0.11
C GLU A 18 7.59 -12.25 1.31
N HIS A 19 8.01 -11.00 1.48
CA HIS A 19 7.89 -10.33 2.77
C HIS A 19 6.42 -10.01 3.09
N ILE A 20 5.92 -10.59 4.17
CA ILE A 20 4.58 -10.30 4.67
C ILE A 20 4.60 -9.00 5.45
N ILE A 21 3.88 -8.00 4.95
CA ILE A 21 3.60 -6.75 5.66
C ILE A 21 2.48 -7.04 6.66
N LYS A 22 2.72 -6.73 7.93
CA LYS A 22 1.73 -6.82 9.02
C LYS A 22 1.77 -5.57 9.88
N VAL A 23 0.60 -5.19 10.42
CA VAL A 23 0.51 -4.13 11.43
C VAL A 23 1.13 -4.66 12.73
N PRO A 24 2.02 -3.88 13.39
CA PRO A 24 2.51 -4.19 14.73
C PRO A 24 1.36 -4.35 15.73
N GLU A 25 1.47 -5.33 16.63
CA GLU A 25 0.38 -5.69 17.57
C GLU A 25 0.08 -4.55 18.55
N GLU A 26 1.08 -3.75 18.89
CA GLU A 26 0.93 -2.57 19.77
C GLU A 26 0.13 -1.41 19.15
N LEU A 27 -0.15 -1.47 17.84
CA LEU A 27 -0.97 -0.48 17.13
C LEU A 27 -2.40 -0.95 16.88
N VAL A 28 -2.76 -2.13 17.39
CA VAL A 28 -4.11 -2.69 17.29
C VAL A 28 -4.72 -2.75 18.68
N ASP A 29 -5.76 -1.94 18.90
CA ASP A 29 -6.47 -1.86 20.17
C ASP A 29 -7.98 -1.72 19.95
N GLU A 30 -8.74 -1.57 21.04
CA GLU A 30 -10.21 -1.48 21.01
C GLU A 30 -10.72 -0.23 20.27
N ASP A 31 -9.97 0.87 20.32
CA ASP A 31 -10.32 2.12 19.63
C ASP A 31 -9.80 2.13 18.18
N HIS A 32 -8.74 1.35 17.90
CA HIS A 32 -8.07 1.24 16.61
C HIS A 32 -8.01 -0.23 16.15
N PRO A 33 -9.15 -0.79 15.69
CA PRO A 33 -9.17 -2.16 15.21
C PRO A 33 -8.31 -2.33 13.95
N LEU A 34 -7.78 -3.54 13.77
CA LEU A 34 -7.03 -3.91 12.58
C LEU A 34 -7.89 -3.66 11.33
N LEU A 35 -7.35 -2.91 10.36
CA LEU A 35 -8.06 -2.56 9.11
C LEU A 35 -7.77 -3.52 7.95
N TYR A 36 -6.55 -4.05 7.91
CA TYR A 36 -6.05 -4.94 6.86
C TYR A 36 -5.32 -6.12 7.50
N LYS A 37 -5.62 -7.34 7.06
CA LYS A 37 -4.81 -8.48 7.51
C LYS A 37 -3.43 -8.47 6.84
N PRO A 38 -2.47 -9.25 7.37
CA PRO A 38 -1.15 -9.36 6.77
C PRO A 38 -1.21 -9.79 5.30
N PHE A 39 -0.44 -9.13 4.46
CA PHE A 39 -0.40 -9.39 3.01
C PHE A 39 1.03 -9.43 2.48
N ASP A 40 1.21 -10.05 1.32
CA ASP A 40 2.50 -10.11 0.64
C ASP A 40 2.85 -8.75 0.03
N GLY A 41 3.83 -8.07 0.63
CA GLY A 41 4.26 -6.75 0.21
C GLY A 41 4.90 -6.74 -1.17
N SER A 42 5.56 -7.83 -1.58
CA SER A 42 6.19 -7.93 -2.89
C SER A 42 5.14 -8.03 -4.02
N LYS A 43 4.03 -8.73 -3.76
CA LYS A 43 2.88 -8.77 -4.67
C LYS A 43 2.16 -7.43 -4.74
N TYR A 44 2.01 -6.72 -3.62
CA TYR A 44 1.45 -5.37 -3.62
C TYR A 44 2.29 -4.39 -4.44
N VAL A 45 3.62 -4.41 -4.30
CA VAL A 45 4.52 -3.57 -5.10
C VAL A 45 4.40 -3.90 -6.58
N SER A 46 4.33 -5.19 -6.94
CA SER A 46 4.16 -5.61 -8.32
C SER A 46 2.84 -5.09 -8.92
N TYR A 47 1.73 -5.17 -8.17
CA TYR A 47 0.44 -4.61 -8.54
C TYR A 47 0.50 -3.07 -8.65
N PHE A 48 1.13 -2.41 -7.68
CA PHE A 48 1.30 -0.95 -7.68
C PHE A 48 2.04 -0.48 -8.93
N VAL A 49 3.15 -1.13 -9.29
CA VAL A 49 3.91 -0.77 -10.49
C VAL A 49 3.11 -1.04 -11.77
N SER A 50 2.34 -2.13 -11.85
CA SER A 50 1.52 -2.42 -13.04
C SER A 50 0.39 -1.42 -13.23
N GLU A 51 -0.27 -0.99 -12.15
CA GLU A 51 -1.40 -0.08 -12.19
C GLU A 51 -1.00 1.41 -12.21
N ALA A 52 0.14 1.78 -11.63
CA ALA A 52 0.68 3.13 -11.72
C ALA A 52 0.94 3.55 -13.18
N ASN A 53 1.36 2.60 -14.03
CA ASN A 53 1.50 2.82 -15.47
C ASN A 53 0.16 3.13 -16.18
N ARG A 54 -0.98 2.80 -15.55
CA ARG A 54 -2.33 3.06 -16.07
C ARG A 54 -2.93 4.35 -15.56
N ASN A 55 -2.20 5.12 -14.75
CA ASN A 55 -2.68 6.38 -14.13
C ASN A 55 -3.93 6.19 -13.27
N ILE A 56 -4.15 4.95 -12.79
CA ILE A 56 -5.24 4.59 -11.88
C ILE A 56 -4.74 4.81 -10.46
N GLY A 57 -5.55 5.40 -9.59
CA GLY A 57 -5.23 5.51 -8.17
C GLY A 57 -5.10 4.12 -7.57
N VAL A 58 -3.86 3.70 -7.29
CA VAL A 58 -3.58 2.40 -6.68
C VAL A 58 -3.82 2.51 -5.18
N THR A 59 -4.75 1.75 -4.65
CA THR A 59 -5.02 1.70 -3.21
C THR A 59 -4.85 0.29 -2.67
N LEU A 60 -4.73 0.18 -1.35
CA LEU A 60 -4.68 -1.13 -0.68
C LEU A 60 -6.01 -1.86 -0.78
N GLU A 61 -7.12 -1.12 -0.77
CA GLU A 61 -8.47 -1.63 -0.97
C GLU A 61 -8.63 -2.24 -2.36
N SER A 62 -8.13 -1.58 -3.42
CA SER A 62 -8.21 -2.11 -4.78
C SER A 62 -7.37 -3.37 -4.96
N TYR A 63 -6.20 -3.44 -4.32
CA TYR A 63 -5.34 -4.62 -4.30
C TYR A 63 -5.99 -5.80 -3.55
N CYS A 64 -6.55 -5.55 -2.37
CA CYS A 64 -7.18 -6.58 -1.55
C CYS A 64 -8.62 -6.90 -1.97
N GLY A 65 -9.15 -6.27 -3.02
CA GLY A 65 -10.53 -6.46 -3.47
C GLY A 65 -11.57 -6.04 -2.44
N VAL A 66 -11.22 -5.11 -1.53
CA VAL A 66 -12.10 -4.60 -0.49
C VAL A 66 -13.00 -3.50 -1.06
N SER A 67 -14.29 -3.53 -0.72
CA SER A 67 -15.22 -2.42 -0.93
C SER A 67 -15.67 -1.87 0.43
N ALA A 68 -16.41 -0.75 0.46
CA ALA A 68 -16.90 -0.11 1.69
C ALA A 68 -17.66 -1.06 2.66
N ASN A 69 -18.06 -2.25 2.20
CA ASN A 69 -18.80 -3.24 2.98
C ASN A 69 -17.98 -4.48 3.38
N THR A 70 -16.65 -4.52 3.18
CA THR A 70 -15.81 -5.69 3.47
C THR A 70 -14.57 -5.35 4.30
N PRO A 71 -14.73 -4.93 5.58
CA PRO A 71 -13.56 -4.71 6.43
C PRO A 71 -12.74 -6.01 6.55
N ASN A 72 -11.40 -5.89 6.56
CA ASN A 72 -10.45 -6.99 6.82
C ASN A 72 -10.29 -8.04 5.71
N LEU A 73 -10.33 -7.68 4.42
CA LEU A 73 -10.22 -8.67 3.32
C LEU A 73 -8.90 -8.65 2.51
N CYS A 74 -7.84 -8.06 3.04
CA CYS A 74 -6.57 -8.77 2.91
C CYS A 74 -6.61 -9.98 3.88
#